data_AF-A0A9E6MUR9-F1
#
_entry.id   AF-A0A9E6MUR9-F1
#
_cell.length_a   1.000
_cell.length_b   1.000
_cell.length_c   1.000
_cell.angle_alpha   90.00
_cell.angle_beta   90.00
_cell.angle_gamma   90.00
#
_symmetry.space_group_name_H-M   'P 1'
#
loop_
_entity.id
_entity.type
_entity.pdbx_description
1 polymer ?
#
loop_
_entity_poly.entity_id
_entity_poly.type
_entity_poly.pdbx_seq_one_letter_code
_entity_poly.pdbx_strand_id
1 'polypeptide(L)'
;MNLDFVKALRKDFPQFNFKESDDFRWSKQENTIFFDPDSSHFHLLILHELSHALLGHENYFLDIELLKMESEAWEFAKNSLAAQYGICFDSNFIEEKLDTYRDWLHKRSLCPNCQINGFQQTDLNYKCPACSTVWQVNDSRFKNLRRIKK
;
A
#
# COMPACT_ATOMS: atom_id res chain seq x y z
N MET A 1 3.11 -26.05 4.17
CA MET A 1 2.23 -25.48 3.12
C MET A 1 1.78 -24.09 3.54
N ASN A 2 1.41 -23.20 2.61
CA ASN A 2 0.97 -21.82 2.92
C ASN A 2 -0.13 -21.78 4.00
N LEU A 3 -1.06 -22.74 3.98
CA LEU A 3 -2.11 -22.87 5.00
C LEU A 3 -1.58 -23.25 6.40
N ASP A 4 -0.45 -23.95 6.52
CA ASP A 4 0.16 -24.21 7.83
C ASP A 4 0.77 -22.95 8.42
N PHE A 5 1.33 -22.08 7.56
CA PHE A 5 1.82 -20.78 7.98
C PHE A 5 0.68 -19.90 8.49
N VAL A 6 -0.48 -19.91 7.81
CA VAL A 6 -1.69 -19.21 8.30
C VAL A 6 -2.13 -19.72 9.66
N LYS A 7 -2.04 -21.03 9.95
CA LYS A 7 -2.35 -21.56 11.29
C LYS A 7 -1.43 -20.99 12.37
N ALA A 8 -0.14 -20.82 12.06
CA ALA A 8 0.81 -20.18 12.97
C ALA A 8 0.43 -18.70 13.21
N LEU A 9 0.15 -17.95 12.13
CA LEU A 9 -0.28 -16.55 12.25
C LEU A 9 -1.57 -16.39 13.07
N ARG A 10 -2.56 -17.27 12.87
CA ARG A 10 -3.81 -17.29 13.68
C ARG A 10 -3.55 -17.52 15.16
N LYS A 11 -2.53 -18.31 15.51
CA LYS A 11 -2.16 -18.59 16.90
C LYS A 11 -1.45 -17.39 17.52
N ASP A 12 -0.55 -16.75 16.79
CA ASP A 12 0.28 -15.66 17.30
C ASP A 12 -0.46 -14.31 17.30
N PHE A 13 -1.43 -14.14 16.39
CA PHE A 13 -2.25 -12.94 16.24
C PHE A 13 -3.75 -13.26 16.31
N PRO A 14 -4.25 -13.80 17.45
CA PRO A 14 -5.64 -14.21 17.59
C PRO A 14 -6.65 -13.05 17.54
N GLN A 15 -6.18 -11.81 17.64
CA GLN A 15 -7.01 -10.63 17.48
C GLN A 15 -7.46 -10.43 16.03
N PHE A 16 -6.80 -11.02 15.03
CA PHE A 16 -7.15 -10.88 13.62
C PHE A 16 -7.77 -12.16 13.06
N ASN A 17 -8.74 -11.99 12.18
CA ASN A 17 -9.24 -13.09 11.36
C ASN A 17 -8.36 -13.27 10.13
N PHE A 18 -8.25 -14.50 9.62
CA PHE A 18 -7.53 -14.81 8.40
C PHE A 18 -8.44 -15.60 7.47
N LYS A 19 -8.68 -15.09 6.26
CA LYS A 19 -9.65 -15.66 5.31
C LYS A 19 -9.06 -15.76 3.90
N GLU A 20 -9.30 -16.88 3.24
CA GLU A 20 -8.91 -17.07 1.83
C GLU A 20 -9.72 -16.12 0.91
N SER A 21 -9.05 -15.59 -0.11
CA SER A 21 -9.57 -14.66 -1.12
C SER A 21 -8.74 -14.79 -2.41
N ASP A 22 -9.16 -14.09 -3.46
CA ASP A 22 -8.41 -13.99 -4.73
C ASP A 22 -7.38 -12.84 -4.70
N ASP A 23 -7.27 -12.12 -3.57
CA ASP A 23 -6.40 -10.96 -3.37
C ASP A 23 -5.85 -10.90 -1.94
N PHE A 24 -4.77 -10.12 -1.77
CA PHE A 24 -4.23 -9.75 -0.46
C PHE A 24 -4.77 -8.39 -0.07
N ARG A 25 -5.39 -8.31 1.11
CA ARG A 25 -5.82 -7.05 1.72
C ARG A 25 -6.13 -7.24 3.20
N TRP A 26 -5.86 -6.22 4.00
CA TRP A 26 -6.45 -6.08 5.34
C TRP A 26 -7.74 -5.26 5.31
N SER A 27 -8.79 -5.77 5.96
CA SER A 27 -10.03 -5.04 6.23
C SER A 27 -10.11 -4.69 7.71
N LYS A 28 -10.06 -3.40 8.02
CA LYS A 28 -10.29 -2.91 9.39
C LYS A 28 -11.72 -3.20 9.85
N GLN A 29 -12.72 -3.05 8.97
CA GLN A 29 -14.13 -3.23 9.33
C GLN A 29 -14.42 -4.67 9.79
N GLU A 30 -13.85 -5.64 9.10
CA GLU A 30 -14.00 -7.06 9.43
C GLU A 30 -12.90 -7.59 10.35
N ASN A 31 -11.92 -6.73 10.68
CA ASN A 31 -10.68 -7.08 11.36
C ASN A 31 -10.04 -8.36 10.78
N THR A 32 -10.01 -8.43 9.45
CA THR A 32 -9.70 -9.65 8.67
C THR A 32 -8.58 -9.40 7.68
N ILE A 33 -7.61 -10.30 7.66
CA ILE A 33 -6.54 -10.39 6.67
C ILE A 33 -6.98 -11.40 5.61
N PHE A 34 -7.20 -10.90 4.40
CA PHE A 34 -7.53 -11.69 3.22
C PHE A 34 -6.23 -12.09 2.51
N PHE A 35 -6.15 -13.33 2.04
CA PHE A 35 -4.97 -13.85 1.37
C PHE A 35 -5.33 -14.83 0.26
N ASP A 36 -4.50 -14.85 -0.78
CA ASP A 36 -4.54 -15.87 -1.84
C ASP A 36 -3.51 -16.97 -1.54
N PRO A 37 -3.94 -18.21 -1.21
CA PRO A 37 -3.05 -19.30 -0.85
C PRO A 37 -2.14 -19.78 -2.00
N ASP A 38 -2.47 -19.47 -3.25
CA ASP A 38 -1.76 -19.95 -4.44
C ASP A 38 -0.69 -18.95 -4.94
N SER A 39 -0.57 -17.80 -4.29
CA SER A 39 0.41 -16.78 -4.66
C SER A 39 1.86 -17.24 -4.46
N SER A 40 2.71 -16.96 -5.47
CA SER A 40 4.14 -17.28 -5.43
C SER A 40 4.91 -16.52 -4.34
N HIS A 41 4.41 -15.36 -3.91
CA HIS A 41 5.03 -14.50 -2.89
C HIS A 41 4.20 -14.46 -1.60
N PHE A 42 3.44 -15.54 -1.36
CA PHE A 42 2.48 -15.69 -0.26
C PHE A 42 2.95 -15.10 1.07
N HIS A 43 4.11 -15.56 1.54
CA HIS A 43 4.65 -15.22 2.85
C HIS A 43 4.93 -13.72 2.99
N LEU A 44 5.46 -13.08 1.94
CA LEU A 44 5.75 -11.65 1.99
C LEU A 44 4.46 -10.82 1.95
N LEU A 45 3.53 -11.20 1.07
CA LEU A 45 2.26 -10.48 0.90
C LEU A 45 1.36 -10.58 2.13
N ILE A 46 1.21 -11.76 2.74
CA ILE A 46 0.39 -11.90 3.96
C ILE A 46 0.99 -11.15 5.16
N LEU A 47 2.32 -11.12 5.27
CA LEU A 47 3.01 -10.35 6.32
C LEU A 47 2.90 -8.84 6.11
N HIS A 48 2.86 -8.38 4.86
CA HIS A 48 2.58 -6.99 4.52
C HIS A 48 1.18 -6.57 4.98
N GLU A 49 0.14 -7.35 4.67
CA GLU A 49 -1.22 -7.08 5.14
C GLU A 49 -1.36 -7.12 6.67
N LEU A 50 -0.68 -8.08 7.31
CA LEU A 50 -0.61 -8.13 8.77
C LEU A 50 0.10 -6.90 9.35
N SER A 51 1.10 -6.36 8.66
CA SER A 51 1.79 -5.13 9.08
C SER A 51 0.87 -3.92 9.02
N HIS A 52 0.04 -3.80 7.97
CA HIS A 52 -1.00 -2.77 7.94
C HIS A 52 -1.95 -2.86 9.15
N ALA A 53 -2.37 -4.08 9.49
CA ALA A 53 -3.24 -4.31 10.63
C ALA A 53 -2.59 -3.95 11.97
N LEU A 54 -1.31 -4.30 12.16
CA LEU A 54 -0.56 -4.04 13.39
C LEU A 54 -0.21 -2.55 13.56
N LEU A 55 0.07 -1.84 12.45
CA LEU A 55 0.38 -0.42 12.45
C LEU A 55 -0.87 0.48 12.44
N GLY A 56 -2.07 -0.09 12.24
CA GLY A 56 -3.32 0.66 12.19
C GLY A 56 -3.44 1.52 10.92
N HIS A 57 -2.92 1.04 9.79
CA HIS A 57 -2.87 1.76 8.52
C HIS A 57 -4.22 1.77 7.79
N GLU A 58 -5.09 2.73 8.12
CA GLU A 58 -6.48 2.69 7.63
C GLU A 58 -6.79 3.69 6.52
N ASN A 59 -6.42 4.95 6.73
CA ASN A 59 -6.79 6.06 5.87
C ASN A 59 -5.61 7.01 5.74
N TYR A 60 -5.52 7.65 4.60
CA TYR A 60 -4.58 8.73 4.31
C TYR A 60 -5.36 9.91 3.72
N PHE A 61 -4.83 11.12 3.92
CA PHE A 61 -5.38 12.34 3.37
C PHE A 61 -4.53 12.86 2.21
N LEU A 62 -3.21 12.66 2.30
CA LEU A 62 -2.27 13.02 1.26
C LEU A 62 -1.78 11.75 0.54
N ASP A 63 -1.60 11.85 -0.77
CA ASP A 63 -1.11 10.75 -1.60
C ASP A 63 0.31 10.30 -1.19
N ILE A 64 1.11 11.22 -0.60
CA ILE A 64 2.42 10.88 -0.03
C ILE A 64 2.31 10.05 1.26
N GLU A 65 1.23 10.21 2.03
CA GLU A 65 1.00 9.43 3.25
C GLU A 65 0.72 7.97 2.90
N LEU A 66 0.02 7.70 1.78
CA LEU A 66 -0.12 6.33 1.28
C LEU A 66 1.26 5.69 1.03
N LEU A 67 2.13 6.34 0.26
CA LEU A 67 3.47 5.79 0.00
C LEU A 67 4.27 5.56 1.28
N LYS A 68 4.12 6.46 2.27
CA LYS A 68 4.72 6.29 3.59
C LYS A 68 4.17 5.05 4.31
N MET A 69 2.85 4.88 4.35
CA MET A 69 2.19 3.72 4.97
C MET A 69 2.61 2.40 4.34
N GLU A 70 2.70 2.34 3.01
CA GLU A 70 3.19 1.16 2.28
C GLU A 70 4.64 0.84 2.67
N SER A 71 5.50 1.87 2.71
CA SER A 71 6.91 1.71 3.09
C SER A 71 7.06 1.24 4.53
N GLU A 72 6.30 1.82 5.47
CA GLU A 72 6.28 1.43 6.88
C GLU A 72 5.78 0.00 7.07
N ALA A 73 4.75 -0.43 6.32
CA ALA A 73 4.25 -1.79 6.38
C ALA A 73 5.30 -2.80 5.87
N TRP A 74 6.00 -2.50 4.77
CA TRP A 74 7.07 -3.36 4.27
C TRP A 74 8.28 -3.43 5.22
N GLU A 75 8.69 -2.31 5.80
CA GLU A 75 9.78 -2.29 6.79
C GLU A 75 9.41 -3.04 8.06
N PHE A 76 8.16 -2.95 8.53
CA PHE A 76 7.70 -3.74 9.67
C PHE A 76 7.64 -5.24 9.33
N ALA A 77 7.14 -5.59 8.15
CA ALA A 77 7.13 -6.98 7.67
C ALA A 77 8.56 -7.54 7.62
N LYS A 78 9.53 -6.75 7.16
CA LYS A 78 10.96 -7.11 7.10
C LYS A 78 11.56 -7.35 8.47
N ASN A 79 11.51 -6.32 9.31
CA ASN A 79 12.33 -6.21 10.50
C ASN A 79 11.72 -6.96 11.69
N SER A 80 10.39 -7.09 11.71
CA SER A 80 9.66 -7.74 12.81
C SER A 80 9.20 -9.14 12.41
N LEU A 81 8.36 -9.25 11.39
CA LEU A 81 7.62 -10.48 11.12
C LEU A 81 8.45 -11.53 10.37
N ALA A 82 9.12 -11.14 9.27
CA ALA A 82 9.93 -12.06 8.49
C ALA A 82 11.10 -12.60 9.33
N ALA A 83 11.72 -11.75 10.16
CA ALA A 83 12.72 -12.14 11.13
C ALA A 83 12.17 -13.15 12.17
N GLN A 84 10.97 -12.92 12.72
CA GLN A 84 10.33 -13.82 13.69
C GLN A 84 10.06 -15.22 13.11
N TYR A 85 9.65 -15.29 11.84
CA TYR A 85 9.26 -16.55 11.20
C TYR A 85 10.35 -17.18 10.33
N GLY A 86 11.55 -16.60 10.28
CA GLY A 86 12.68 -17.09 9.48
C GLY A 86 12.41 -17.08 7.97
N ILE A 87 11.61 -16.13 7.49
CA ILE A 87 11.24 -16.00 6.08
C ILE A 87 12.32 -15.22 5.33
N CYS A 88 12.76 -15.74 4.18
CA CYS A 88 13.66 -15.02 3.29
C CYS A 88 12.94 -13.80 2.70
N PHE A 89 13.59 -12.64 2.81
CA PHE A 89 12.99 -11.36 2.45
C PHE A 89 13.53 -10.88 1.10
N ASP A 90 12.72 -10.97 0.05
CA ASP A 90 13.08 -10.49 -1.30
C ASP A 90 12.92 -8.98 -1.39
N SER A 91 14.03 -8.25 -1.31
CA SER A 91 14.03 -6.80 -1.39
C SER A 91 13.70 -6.27 -2.80
N ASN A 92 14.02 -7.02 -3.85
CA ASN A 92 13.73 -6.57 -5.23
C ASN A 92 12.22 -6.57 -5.48
N PHE A 93 11.53 -7.64 -5.07
CA PHE A 93 10.08 -7.72 -5.16
C PHE A 93 9.38 -6.55 -4.47
N ILE A 94 9.90 -6.10 -3.33
CA ILE A 94 9.30 -5.03 -2.54
C ILE A 94 9.54 -3.67 -3.17
N GLU A 95 10.75 -3.42 -3.67
CA GLU A 95 11.00 -2.20 -4.43
C GLU A 95 10.11 -2.14 -5.67
N GLU A 96 9.91 -3.26 -6.38
CA GLU A 96 8.94 -3.33 -7.49
C GLU A 96 7.51 -2.99 -7.03
N LYS A 97 7.08 -3.45 -5.85
CA LYS A 97 5.77 -3.09 -5.27
C LYS A 97 5.70 -1.59 -4.95
N LEU A 98 6.71 -1.04 -4.28
CA LEU A 98 6.76 0.38 -3.93
C LEU A 98 6.83 1.28 -5.17
N ASP A 99 7.51 0.84 -6.22
CA ASP A 99 7.59 1.55 -7.49
C ASP A 99 6.21 1.75 -8.14
N THR A 100 5.27 0.80 -7.96
CA THR A 100 3.89 1.00 -8.44
C THR A 100 3.22 2.24 -7.80
N TYR A 101 3.47 2.47 -6.51
CA TYR A 101 2.96 3.64 -5.80
C TYR A 101 3.75 4.91 -6.14
N ARG A 102 5.08 4.82 -6.28
CA ARG A 102 5.93 5.96 -6.68
C ARG A 102 5.56 6.46 -8.07
N ASP A 103 5.38 5.56 -9.03
CA ASP A 103 4.95 5.89 -10.39
C ASP A 103 3.55 6.51 -10.42
N TRP A 104 2.63 5.96 -9.63
CA TRP A 104 1.28 6.49 -9.50
C TRP A 104 1.28 7.92 -8.93
N LEU A 105 2.02 8.14 -7.84
CA LEU A 105 2.18 9.46 -7.22
C LEU A 105 2.86 10.45 -8.17
N HIS A 106 3.90 10.02 -8.86
CA HIS A 106 4.59 10.83 -9.86
C HIS A 106 3.60 11.29 -10.93
N LYS A 107 2.85 10.37 -11.56
CA LYS A 107 1.86 10.70 -12.60
C LYS A 107 0.77 11.66 -12.10
N ARG A 108 0.31 11.50 -10.85
CA ARG A 108 -0.68 12.40 -10.21
C ARG A 108 -0.14 13.81 -10.02
N SER A 109 1.12 13.91 -9.61
CA SER A 109 1.81 15.17 -9.38
C SER A 109 2.21 15.91 -10.66
N LEU A 110 2.15 15.31 -11.85
CA LEU A 110 2.51 16.00 -13.09
C LEU A 110 1.47 17.07 -13.45
N CYS A 111 1.92 18.33 -13.53
CA CYS A 111 1.09 19.45 -13.92
C CYS A 111 0.50 19.25 -15.33
N PRO A 112 -0.82 19.38 -15.53
CA PRO A 112 -1.45 19.23 -16.85
C PRO A 112 -1.07 20.36 -17.83
N ASN A 113 -0.42 21.42 -17.37
CA ASN A 113 0.02 22.54 -18.21
C ASN A 113 1.46 22.41 -18.70
N CYS A 114 2.40 22.18 -17.78
CA CYS A 114 3.84 22.24 -18.06
C CYS A 114 4.59 20.95 -17.72
N GLN A 115 3.90 19.91 -17.25
CA GLN A 115 4.47 18.61 -16.86
C GLN A 115 5.52 18.64 -15.74
N ILE A 116 5.70 19.77 -15.05
CA ILE A 116 6.51 19.81 -13.83
C ILE A 116 5.71 19.20 -12.67
N ASN A 117 6.40 18.52 -11.75
CA ASN A 117 5.82 18.00 -10.52
C ASN A 117 5.28 19.14 -9.65
N GLY A 118 3.98 19.10 -9.39
CA GLY A 118 3.32 19.89 -8.37
C GLY A 118 3.34 19.21 -7.02
N PHE A 119 2.91 19.97 -6.02
CA PHE A 119 2.70 19.48 -4.67
C PHE A 119 1.21 19.42 -4.37
N GLN A 120 0.81 18.43 -3.58
CA GLN A 120 -0.55 18.31 -3.11
C GLN A 120 -0.80 19.37 -2.03
N GLN A 121 -1.88 20.13 -2.17
CA GLN A 121 -2.27 21.17 -1.20
C GLN A 121 -3.30 20.63 -0.19
N THR A 122 -4.27 19.86 -0.70
CA THR A 122 -5.33 19.22 0.08
C THR A 122 -5.71 17.91 -0.59
N ASP A 123 -6.62 17.15 0.01
CA ASP A 123 -7.16 15.94 -0.61
C ASP A 123 -7.57 16.20 -2.07
N LEU A 124 -7.07 15.34 -2.95
CA LEU A 124 -7.23 15.37 -4.40
C LEU A 124 -6.77 16.65 -5.14
N ASN A 125 -6.18 17.65 -4.48
CA ASN A 125 -5.85 18.94 -5.10
C ASN A 125 -4.34 19.21 -5.13
N TYR A 126 -3.85 19.58 -6.31
CA TYR A 126 -2.44 19.85 -6.56
C TYR A 126 -2.22 21.26 -7.10
N LYS A 127 -1.03 21.80 -6.84
CA LYS A 127 -0.56 23.08 -7.37
C LYS A 127 0.83 22.96 -7.98
N CYS A 128 0.99 23.57 -9.15
CA CYS A 128 2.27 23.66 -9.83
C CYS A 128 3.11 24.80 -9.25
N PRO A 129 4.38 24.57 -8.84
CA PRO A 129 5.27 25.63 -8.39
C PRO A 129 5.73 26.54 -9.55
N ALA A 130 5.86 26.00 -10.77
CA ALA A 130 6.39 26.74 -11.91
C ALA A 130 5.37 27.66 -12.60
N CYS A 131 4.16 27.18 -12.90
CA CYS A 131 3.15 27.94 -13.64
C CYS A 131 1.87 28.24 -12.84
N SER A 132 1.86 27.95 -11.54
CA SER A 132 0.74 28.18 -10.62
C SER A 132 -0.60 27.50 -10.98
N THR A 133 -0.63 26.65 -12.03
CA THR A 133 -1.80 25.86 -12.39
C THR A 133 -2.23 25.00 -11.21
N VAL A 134 -3.53 24.99 -10.92
CA VAL A 134 -4.16 24.11 -9.94
C VAL A 134 -4.96 23.04 -10.68
N TRP A 135 -4.91 21.79 -10.20
CA TRP A 135 -5.72 20.72 -10.76
C TRP A 135 -6.21 19.79 -9.67
N GLN A 136 -7.33 19.15 -9.97
CA GLN A 136 -7.90 18.09 -9.18
C GLN A 136 -7.61 16.75 -9.83
N VAL A 137 -7.24 15.76 -9.02
CA VAL A 137 -7.14 14.36 -9.42
C VAL A 137 -8.39 13.60 -8.97
N ASN A 138 -8.65 12.47 -9.60
CA ASN A 138 -9.67 11.55 -9.11
C ASN A 138 -9.17 10.72 -7.94
N ASP A 139 -10.10 10.16 -7.19
CA ASP A 139 -9.83 9.21 -6.12
C ASP A 139 -8.99 8.01 -6.62
N SER A 140 -8.07 7.54 -5.78
CA SER A 140 -7.16 6.44 -6.06
C SER A 140 -7.87 5.13 -6.42
N ARG A 141 -9.13 4.95 -5.99
CA ARG A 141 -9.98 3.79 -6.31
C ARG A 141 -10.33 3.66 -7.79
N PHE A 142 -10.15 4.71 -8.59
CA PHE A 142 -10.44 4.68 -10.02
C PHE A 142 -9.21 4.29 -10.84
N LYS A 143 -9.36 3.27 -11.70
CA LYS A 143 -8.26 2.69 -12.50
C LYS A 143 -7.54 3.69 -13.43
N ASN A 144 -8.24 4.70 -13.94
CA ASN A 144 -7.68 5.67 -14.89
C ASN A 144 -7.45 7.02 -14.23
N LEU A 145 -6.21 7.48 -14.19
CA LEU A 145 -5.85 8.80 -13.67
C LEU A 145 -6.47 9.91 -14.53
N ARG A 146 -7.18 10.83 -13.88
CA ARG A 146 -7.72 12.05 -14.48
C ARG A 146 -7.12 13.27 -13.78
N ARG A 147 -6.78 14.30 -14.55
CA ARG A 147 -6.29 15.59 -14.07
C ARG A 147 -7.19 16.68 -14.65
N ILE A 148 -8.02 17.28 -13.81
CA ILE A 148 -8.98 18.31 -14.20
C ILE A 148 -8.40 19.65 -13.75
N LYS A 149 -8.01 20.51 -14.71
CA LYS A 149 -7.60 21.88 -14.41
C LYS A 149 -8.75 22.63 -13.73
N LYS A 150 -8.41 23.39 -12.70
CA LYS A 150 -9.30 24.37 -12.09
C LYS A 150 -9.07 25.75 -12.70
#